data_AF-A0A831UXB2-F1
#
_entry.id   AF-A0A831UXB2-F1
#
_cell.length_a   1.000
_cell.length_b   1.000
_cell.length_c   1.000
_cell.angle_alpha   90.00
_cell.angle_beta   90.00
_cell.angle_gamma   90.00
#
_symmetry.space_group_name_H-M   'P 1'
#
loop_
_entity.id
_entity.type
_entity.pdbx_description
1 polymer ?
#
loop_
_entity_poly.entity_id
_entity_poly.type
_entity_poly.pdbx_seq_one_letter_code
_entity_poly.pdbx_strand_id
1 'polypeptide(L)'
;YFPHIFGPEENQPLDIDEVRRQFIDLTGQINADPANPATGKLSPEETALGFLEVANEVMVRPIREISVMRGFNIKEHVLSCFGGAGGQHAIAIARKLGIRTIFIHRDAGILSALGIGAADVVIDRQEPAGSVPLAPSLDRELHRLDTLASEAAAELEKKGYDRTKIDVTGYLNLRYEGTDTSFMIARPEDDDFHCAFSLLHRREFGFDLRSRKMLIDDVRVRATASLPSQLRQRKITREPGKPCAATSCYFAQGWLPSPVYRQGELGAGQEIAGPALIIQDTSTILVEPGCRAETSDYGDIIIHLEETGSLSAGTEADPVNLAIFSNRFMSIAEQMGRVLQKTALSTNIKERLDFSCAVFDPLGGLVANAPHVPVHLGAMSEAVRKQIRLQGKSLKPGDVLLSNHPSAGGSHLPDMTVITPVWKNNAIRFFVASRGHHSDVGGISPGSMPPFSKTLDDEGLHIKSFKIVEDFIFREDALHALLMSPDQPVRGPETVTADLKAQIAANQRGIDLLSALMDEAGEEVVIAYMQHIQANAEKAVRSMLRKIALQLQASSPSTVLAAEDRL
;
A
#
# COMPACT_ATOMS: atom_id res chain seq x y z
N TYR A 1 -10.73 10.25 -33.81
CA TYR A 1 -9.31 10.24 -33.37
C TYR A 1 -8.83 8.83 -33.14
N PHE A 2 -9.63 7.99 -32.50
CA PHE A 2 -9.35 6.55 -32.44
C PHE A 2 -9.30 5.92 -33.83
N PRO A 3 -8.37 4.99 -34.06
CA PRO A 3 -8.30 4.25 -35.31
C PRO A 3 -9.51 3.33 -35.43
N HIS A 4 -9.94 3.09 -36.67
CA HIS A 4 -11.02 2.16 -36.98
C HIS A 4 -10.43 0.76 -37.05
N ILE A 5 -10.25 0.11 -35.90
CA ILE A 5 -9.55 -1.18 -35.77
C ILE A 5 -10.42 -2.25 -35.08
N PHE A 6 -11.71 -1.99 -34.93
CA PHE A 6 -12.64 -2.89 -34.25
C PHE A 6 -13.52 -3.66 -35.24
N GLY A 7 -14.26 -4.63 -34.73
CA GLY A 7 -15.18 -5.47 -35.51
C GLY A 7 -14.47 -6.62 -36.24
N PRO A 8 -15.23 -7.49 -36.94
CA PRO A 8 -14.69 -8.70 -37.57
C PRO A 8 -13.64 -8.44 -38.65
N GLU A 9 -13.70 -7.27 -39.30
CA GLU A 9 -12.82 -6.86 -40.39
C GLU A 9 -11.79 -5.79 -39.95
N GLU A 10 -11.66 -5.53 -38.63
CA GLU A 10 -10.73 -4.54 -38.05
C GLU A 10 -10.78 -3.15 -38.70
N ASN A 11 -11.99 -2.69 -39.04
CA ASN A 11 -12.21 -1.45 -39.79
C ASN A 11 -13.38 -0.59 -39.24
N GLN A 12 -13.88 -0.93 -38.05
CA GLN A 12 -15.01 -0.24 -37.42
C GLN A 12 -14.53 0.71 -36.32
N PRO A 13 -15.24 1.82 -36.07
CA PRO A 13 -14.96 2.73 -34.96
C PRO A 13 -15.42 2.13 -33.61
N LEU A 14 -15.08 2.83 -32.52
CA LEU A 14 -15.72 2.59 -31.23
C LEU A 14 -17.20 2.96 -31.29
N ASP A 15 -18.06 2.11 -30.71
CA ASP A 15 -19.50 2.35 -30.60
C ASP A 15 -19.82 3.08 -29.29
N ILE A 16 -19.91 4.41 -29.37
CA ILE A 16 -20.22 5.27 -28.22
C ILE A 16 -21.68 5.10 -27.77
N ASP A 17 -22.59 4.81 -28.70
CA ASP A 17 -24.02 4.75 -28.40
C ASP A 17 -24.35 3.47 -27.61
N GLU A 18 -23.70 2.36 -27.93
CA GLU A 18 -23.80 1.14 -27.13
C GLU A 18 -23.22 1.31 -25.72
N VAL A 19 -22.08 2.00 -25.56
CA VAL A 19 -21.51 2.31 -24.24
C VAL A 19 -22.48 3.17 -23.42
N ARG A 20 -23.08 4.20 -24.02
CA ARG A 20 -24.11 5.02 -23.34
C ARG A 20 -25.30 4.18 -22.91
N ARG A 21 -25.81 3.31 -23.78
CA ARG A 21 -26.94 2.44 -23.48
C ARG A 21 -26.65 1.54 -22.27
N GLN A 22 -25.48 0.91 -22.24
CA GLN A 22 -25.08 0.07 -21.10
C GLN A 22 -24.93 0.86 -19.80
N PHE A 23 -24.38 2.08 -19.84
CA PHE A 23 -24.29 2.94 -18.65
C PHE A 23 -25.67 3.42 -18.17
N ILE A 24 -26.61 3.67 -19.07
CA ILE A 24 -28.01 3.98 -18.69
C ILE A 24 -28.63 2.79 -17.95
N ASP A 25 -28.50 1.58 -18.48
CA ASP A 25 -29.04 0.37 -17.86
C ASP A 25 -28.40 0.11 -16.49
N LEU A 26 -27.07 0.22 -16.39
CA LEU A 26 -26.32 0.04 -15.15
C LEU A 26 -26.68 1.09 -14.10
N THR A 27 -26.82 2.35 -14.51
CA THR A 27 -27.24 3.44 -13.63
C THR A 27 -28.66 3.21 -13.10
N GLY A 28 -29.55 2.68 -13.94
CA GLY A 28 -30.88 2.25 -13.53
C GLY A 28 -30.83 1.18 -12.42
N GLN A 29 -29.94 0.19 -12.55
CA GLN A 29 -29.72 -0.85 -11.55
C GLN A 29 -29.17 -0.27 -10.24
N ILE A 30 -28.15 0.58 -10.30
CA ILE A 30 -27.53 1.22 -9.13
C ILE A 30 -28.56 2.08 -8.38
N ASN A 31 -29.34 2.89 -9.10
CA ASN A 31 -30.38 3.73 -8.50
C ASN A 31 -31.56 2.93 -7.92
N ALA A 32 -31.78 1.70 -8.36
CA ALA A 32 -32.82 0.81 -7.85
C ALA A 32 -32.35 -0.07 -6.68
N ASP A 33 -31.05 -0.18 -6.44
CA ASP A 33 -30.49 -1.01 -5.37
C ASP A 33 -30.82 -0.42 -3.99
N PRO A 34 -31.55 -1.14 -3.11
CA PRO A 34 -31.82 -0.69 -1.74
C PRO A 34 -30.57 -0.50 -0.87
N ALA A 35 -29.44 -1.09 -1.25
CA ALA A 35 -28.15 -0.90 -0.61
C ALA A 35 -27.43 0.39 -1.07
N ASN A 36 -27.89 1.03 -2.16
CA ASN A 36 -27.32 2.30 -2.61
C ASN A 36 -27.48 3.36 -1.51
N PRO A 37 -26.38 3.90 -0.97
CA PRO A 37 -26.43 4.88 0.11
C PRO A 37 -26.81 6.29 -0.36
N ALA A 38 -26.79 6.57 -1.67
CA ALA A 38 -27.01 7.92 -2.20
C ALA A 38 -28.42 8.45 -1.86
N THR A 39 -28.49 9.71 -1.44
CA THR A 39 -29.76 10.41 -1.17
C THR A 39 -30.49 10.86 -2.45
N GLY A 40 -29.81 10.81 -3.60
CA GLY A 40 -30.31 11.23 -4.92
C GLY A 40 -30.06 10.20 -6.01
N LYS A 41 -30.70 10.38 -7.17
CA LYS A 41 -30.48 9.53 -8.35
C LYS A 41 -29.26 10.01 -9.13
N LEU A 42 -28.35 9.09 -9.40
CA LEU A 42 -27.18 9.33 -10.25
C LEU A 42 -27.57 9.39 -11.73
N SER A 43 -26.89 10.25 -12.50
CA SER A 43 -26.92 10.25 -13.97
C SER A 43 -25.96 9.19 -14.54
N PRO A 44 -26.13 8.78 -15.82
CA PRO A 44 -25.18 7.88 -16.48
C PRO A 44 -23.74 8.41 -16.51
N GLU A 45 -23.57 9.72 -16.69
CA GLU A 45 -22.28 10.39 -16.68
C GLU A 45 -21.64 10.41 -15.29
N GLU A 46 -22.44 10.67 -14.25
CA GLU A 46 -21.99 10.61 -12.84
C GLU A 46 -21.56 9.19 -12.46
N THR A 47 -22.33 8.18 -12.88
CA THR A 47 -21.95 6.77 -12.72
C THR A 47 -20.62 6.48 -13.41
N ALA A 48 -20.46 6.87 -14.68
CA ALA A 48 -19.21 6.64 -15.42
C ALA A 48 -18.01 7.35 -14.78
N LEU A 49 -18.18 8.59 -14.33
CA LEU A 49 -17.16 9.33 -13.58
C LEU A 49 -16.82 8.64 -12.25
N GLY A 50 -17.81 8.11 -11.54
CA GLY A 50 -17.61 7.31 -10.33
C GLY A 50 -16.75 6.06 -10.54
N PHE A 51 -16.94 5.36 -11.67
CA PHE A 51 -16.06 4.23 -12.04
C PHE A 51 -14.61 4.67 -12.26
N LEU A 52 -14.39 5.83 -12.90
CA LEU A 52 -13.05 6.41 -13.07
C LEU A 52 -12.43 6.77 -11.71
N GLU A 53 -13.19 7.39 -10.81
CA GLU A 53 -12.71 7.74 -9.47
C GLU A 53 -12.29 6.51 -8.65
N VAL A 54 -13.08 5.43 -8.70
CA VAL A 54 -12.75 4.16 -8.05
C VAL A 54 -11.50 3.53 -8.69
N ALA A 55 -11.41 3.50 -10.03
CA ALA A 55 -10.25 2.96 -10.72
C ALA A 55 -8.96 3.75 -10.39
N ASN A 56 -9.05 5.08 -10.34
CA ASN A 56 -7.96 5.96 -9.94
C ASN A 56 -7.50 5.66 -8.51
N GLU A 57 -8.44 5.48 -7.57
CA GLU A 57 -8.09 5.14 -6.18
C GLU A 57 -7.42 3.76 -6.07
N VAL A 58 -7.88 2.77 -6.83
CA VAL A 58 -7.25 1.43 -6.90
C VAL A 58 -5.83 1.52 -7.45
N MET A 59 -5.59 2.32 -8.50
CA MET A 59 -4.25 2.52 -9.07
C MET A 59 -3.29 3.29 -8.15
N VAL A 60 -3.81 4.22 -7.35
CA VAL A 60 -3.03 5.01 -6.38
C VAL A 60 -2.48 4.13 -5.26
N ARG A 61 -3.24 3.13 -4.82
CA ARG A 61 -2.89 2.25 -3.70
C ARG A 61 -1.50 1.59 -3.82
N PRO A 62 -1.15 0.85 -4.89
CA PRO A 62 0.17 0.24 -5.01
C PRO A 62 1.29 1.27 -5.15
N ILE A 63 1.05 2.42 -5.79
CA ILE A 63 2.06 3.50 -5.92
C ILE A 63 2.39 4.06 -4.53
N ARG A 64 1.35 4.35 -3.73
CA ARG A 64 1.50 4.83 -2.36
C ARG A 64 2.20 3.80 -1.50
N GLU A 65 1.79 2.53 -1.61
CA GLU A 65 2.36 1.42 -0.88
C GLU A 65 3.87 1.27 -1.16
N ILE A 66 4.28 1.14 -2.42
CA ILE A 66 5.69 0.92 -2.79
C ILE A 66 6.56 2.09 -2.36
N SER A 67 6.08 3.32 -2.57
CA SER A 67 6.85 4.54 -2.29
C SER A 67 7.04 4.72 -0.78
N VAL A 68 5.97 4.58 0.01
CA VAL A 68 6.10 4.74 1.46
C VAL A 68 6.81 3.55 2.11
N MET A 69 6.66 2.33 1.58
CA MET A 69 7.44 1.17 2.05
C MET A 69 8.96 1.39 1.98
N ARG A 70 9.42 2.18 1.01
CA ARG A 70 10.84 2.51 0.86
C ARG A 70 11.25 3.76 1.66
N GLY A 71 10.31 4.37 2.41
CA GLY A 71 10.53 5.57 3.21
C GLY A 71 10.56 6.87 2.42
N PHE A 72 10.00 6.91 1.21
CA PHE A 72 10.00 8.11 0.37
C PHE A 72 8.75 8.98 0.57
N ASN A 73 8.95 10.30 0.56
CA ASN A 73 7.87 11.27 0.44
C ASN A 73 7.39 11.35 -1.01
N ILE A 74 6.18 10.84 -1.27
CA ILE A 74 5.61 10.79 -2.62
C ILE A 74 5.49 12.19 -3.25
N LYS A 75 5.22 13.22 -2.45
CA LYS A 75 5.00 14.60 -2.94
C LYS A 75 6.24 15.22 -3.60
N GLU A 76 7.43 14.67 -3.32
CA GLU A 76 8.71 15.12 -3.87
C GLU A 76 9.04 14.47 -5.22
N HIS A 77 8.24 13.48 -5.66
CA HIS A 77 8.49 12.74 -6.89
C HIS A 77 7.80 13.39 -8.10
N VAL A 78 8.29 13.04 -9.29
CA VAL A 78 7.60 13.29 -10.56
C VAL A 78 6.88 12.01 -10.96
N LEU A 79 5.59 12.11 -11.29
CA LEU A 79 4.82 10.97 -11.78
C LEU A 79 5.13 10.76 -13.27
N SER A 80 5.90 9.73 -13.60
CA SER A 80 6.11 9.32 -15.00
C SER A 80 4.97 8.39 -15.44
N CYS A 81 4.16 8.85 -16.40
CA CYS A 81 3.01 8.09 -16.91
C CYS A 81 3.29 7.56 -18.32
N PHE A 82 2.99 6.27 -18.53
CA PHE A 82 3.17 5.59 -19.82
C PHE A 82 2.08 4.54 -20.06
N GLY A 83 2.12 3.90 -21.23
CA GLY A 83 1.07 3.02 -21.71
C GLY A 83 -0.10 3.76 -22.36
N GLY A 84 -0.96 3.05 -23.10
CA GLY A 84 -2.02 3.66 -23.90
C GLY A 84 -3.09 4.42 -23.09
N ALA A 85 -3.34 4.00 -21.85
CA ALA A 85 -4.32 4.63 -20.95
C ALA A 85 -3.70 5.56 -19.90
N GLY A 86 -2.37 5.54 -19.72
CA GLY A 86 -1.71 6.24 -18.61
C GLY A 86 -1.99 7.75 -18.60
N GLY A 87 -1.95 8.39 -19.78
CA GLY A 87 -2.24 9.81 -19.94
C GLY A 87 -3.67 10.23 -19.59
N GLN A 88 -4.63 9.29 -19.55
CA GLN A 88 -6.03 9.57 -19.21
C GLN A 88 -6.23 9.68 -17.69
N HIS A 89 -5.41 9.00 -16.90
CA HIS A 89 -5.51 8.92 -15.44
C HIS A 89 -4.45 9.73 -14.71
N ALA A 90 -3.46 10.26 -15.44
CA ALA A 90 -2.24 10.85 -14.86
C ALA A 90 -2.54 11.97 -13.85
N ILE A 91 -3.42 12.92 -14.20
CA ILE A 91 -3.74 14.06 -13.34
C ILE A 91 -4.51 13.61 -12.09
N ALA A 92 -5.56 12.81 -12.25
CA ALA A 92 -6.32 12.28 -11.13
C ALA A 92 -5.45 11.47 -10.15
N ILE A 93 -4.55 10.62 -10.65
CA ILE A 93 -3.60 9.86 -9.82
C ILE A 93 -2.61 10.80 -9.11
N ALA A 94 -2.01 11.75 -9.83
CA ALA A 94 -1.06 12.70 -9.25
C ALA A 94 -1.70 13.53 -8.14
N ARG A 95 -2.92 14.03 -8.35
CA ARG A 95 -3.68 14.81 -7.37
C ARG A 95 -3.89 14.00 -6.08
N LYS A 96 -4.35 12.75 -6.18
CA LYS A 96 -4.56 11.83 -5.03
C LYS A 96 -3.26 11.42 -4.32
N LEU A 97 -2.12 11.47 -5.01
CA LEU A 97 -0.79 11.22 -4.44
C LEU A 97 -0.12 12.49 -3.88
N GLY A 98 -0.68 13.68 -4.16
CA GLY A 98 -0.07 14.97 -3.83
C GLY A 98 1.18 15.29 -4.66
N ILE A 99 1.32 14.68 -5.84
CA ILE A 99 2.41 14.94 -6.79
C ILE A 99 2.05 16.16 -7.63
N ARG A 100 2.99 17.11 -7.76
CA ARG A 100 2.78 18.37 -8.49
C ARG A 100 3.21 18.34 -9.96
N THR A 101 4.01 17.35 -10.35
CA THR A 101 4.60 17.30 -11.69
C THR A 101 4.42 15.92 -12.28
N ILE A 102 3.85 15.89 -13.48
CA ILE A 102 3.69 14.68 -14.28
C ILE A 102 4.58 14.81 -15.50
N PHE A 103 5.27 13.73 -15.85
CA PHE A 103 6.03 13.61 -17.07
C PHE A 103 5.44 12.51 -17.95
N ILE A 104 5.10 12.85 -19.19
CA ILE A 104 4.62 11.90 -20.20
C ILE A 104 5.55 11.98 -21.41
N HIS A 105 6.30 10.91 -21.63
CA HIS A 105 7.21 10.82 -22.77
C HIS A 105 6.44 10.90 -24.09
N ARG A 106 7.07 11.44 -25.14
CA ARG A 106 6.43 11.57 -26.46
C ARG A 106 5.89 10.24 -27.02
N ASP A 107 6.59 9.15 -26.72
CA ASP A 107 6.26 7.79 -27.15
C ASP A 107 5.68 6.95 -26.00
N ALA A 108 4.91 7.56 -25.10
CA ALA A 108 4.40 6.93 -23.87
C ALA A 108 3.70 5.58 -24.12
N GLY A 109 2.94 5.41 -25.21
CA GLY A 109 2.26 4.17 -25.53
C GLY A 109 3.19 2.98 -25.87
N ILE A 110 4.44 3.25 -26.27
CA ILE A 110 5.45 2.22 -26.60
C ILE A 110 6.72 2.34 -25.76
N LEU A 111 6.65 3.04 -24.62
CA LEU A 111 7.82 3.40 -23.81
C LEU A 111 8.62 2.17 -23.36
N SER A 112 7.98 1.03 -23.12
CA SER A 112 8.66 -0.22 -22.76
C SER A 112 9.58 -0.73 -23.88
N ALA A 113 9.15 -0.65 -25.14
CA ALA A 113 9.97 -1.05 -26.29
C ALA A 113 11.14 -0.09 -26.49
N LEU A 114 10.90 1.21 -26.29
CA LEU A 114 11.95 2.23 -26.27
C LEU A 114 12.99 1.94 -25.17
N GLY A 115 12.53 1.59 -23.97
CA GLY A 115 13.38 1.23 -22.84
C GLY A 115 14.26 0.02 -23.11
N ILE A 116 13.74 -1.02 -23.77
CA ILE A 116 14.53 -2.19 -24.20
C ILE A 116 15.61 -1.78 -25.20
N GLY A 117 15.28 -0.92 -26.17
CA GLY A 117 16.24 -0.43 -27.16
C GLY A 117 17.28 0.54 -26.58
N ALA A 118 16.97 1.21 -25.47
CA ALA A 118 17.84 2.16 -24.78
C ALA A 118 18.68 1.55 -23.66
N ALA A 119 18.37 0.32 -23.24
CA ALA A 119 18.97 -0.29 -22.05
C ALA A 119 20.46 -0.56 -22.26
N ASP A 120 21.26 -0.19 -21.26
CA ASP A 120 22.67 -0.51 -21.22
C ASP A 120 22.90 -2.03 -21.06
N VAL A 121 24.08 -2.49 -21.50
CA VAL A 121 24.45 -3.90 -21.32
C VAL A 121 25.06 -4.09 -19.94
N VAL A 122 24.37 -4.89 -19.14
CA VAL A 122 24.74 -5.15 -17.75
C VAL A 122 25.29 -6.57 -17.59
N ILE A 123 26.42 -6.69 -16.89
CA ILE A 123 26.92 -7.96 -16.35
C ILE A 123 26.82 -7.90 -14.83
N ASP A 124 26.07 -8.84 -14.29
CA ASP A 124 25.85 -8.97 -12.85
C ASP A 124 26.56 -10.25 -12.37
N ARG A 125 27.35 -10.13 -11.31
CA ARG A 125 28.13 -11.22 -10.70
C ARG A 125 27.89 -11.21 -9.21
N GLN A 126 27.72 -12.40 -8.64
CA GLN A 126 27.37 -12.57 -7.23
C GLN A 126 28.09 -13.79 -6.66
N GLU A 127 28.60 -13.66 -5.45
CA GLU A 127 29.20 -14.75 -4.69
C GLU A 127 28.70 -14.78 -3.24
N PRO A 128 28.27 -15.94 -2.72
CA PRO A 128 27.84 -16.06 -1.34
C PRO A 128 28.97 -15.74 -0.36
N ALA A 129 28.63 -15.12 0.77
CA ALA A 129 29.55 -14.81 1.87
C ALA A 129 29.26 -15.64 3.14
N GLY A 130 28.21 -16.48 3.12
CA GLY A 130 27.91 -17.42 4.19
C GLY A 130 27.31 -16.77 5.45
N SER A 131 26.66 -15.61 5.32
CA SER A 131 26.06 -14.85 6.43
C SER A 131 27.03 -14.57 7.57
N VAL A 132 28.28 -14.21 7.23
CA VAL A 132 29.32 -13.84 8.19
C VAL A 132 29.07 -12.46 8.80
N PRO A 133 29.41 -12.22 10.08
CA PRO A 133 29.27 -10.90 10.67
C PRO A 133 30.08 -9.82 9.95
N LEU A 134 29.49 -8.63 9.79
CA LEU A 134 30.16 -7.44 9.30
C LEU A 134 31.24 -7.03 10.31
N ALA A 135 32.50 -7.24 9.94
CA ALA A 135 33.65 -6.91 10.78
C ALA A 135 34.06 -5.43 10.63
N PRO A 136 34.80 -4.86 11.59
CA PRO A 136 35.32 -3.50 11.48
C PRO A 136 36.32 -3.29 10.33
N SER A 137 37.04 -4.35 9.93
CA SER A 137 37.82 -4.38 8.68
C SER A 137 37.06 -5.23 7.65
N LEU A 138 36.97 -4.71 6.44
CA LEU A 138 36.31 -5.34 5.29
C LEU A 138 37.31 -5.73 4.20
N ASP A 139 38.60 -5.87 4.52
CA ASP A 139 39.67 -6.11 3.53
C ASP A 139 39.38 -7.33 2.63
N ARG A 140 38.81 -8.38 3.21
CA ARG A 140 38.43 -9.60 2.48
C ARG A 140 37.28 -9.33 1.51
N GLU A 141 36.23 -8.66 1.97
CA GLU A 141 35.03 -8.34 1.19
C GLU A 141 35.35 -7.34 0.07
N LEU A 142 36.16 -6.33 0.37
CA LEU A 142 36.64 -5.35 -0.61
C LEU A 142 37.51 -6.03 -1.68
N HIS A 143 38.41 -6.94 -1.29
CA HIS A 143 39.21 -7.69 -2.26
C HIS A 143 38.35 -8.57 -3.18
N ARG A 144 37.29 -9.18 -2.66
CA ARG A 144 36.31 -9.94 -3.45
C ARG A 144 35.53 -9.06 -4.41
N LEU A 145 35.09 -7.88 -3.96
CA LEU A 145 34.44 -6.88 -4.82
C LEU A 145 35.37 -6.46 -5.97
N ASP A 146 36.63 -6.16 -5.69
CA ASP A 146 37.60 -5.71 -6.70
C ASP A 146 37.93 -6.82 -7.72
N THR A 147 37.98 -8.07 -7.25
CA THR A 147 38.17 -9.26 -8.11
C THR A 147 36.98 -9.44 -9.05
N LEU A 148 35.76 -9.46 -8.51
CA LEU A 148 34.52 -9.57 -9.30
C LEU A 148 34.33 -8.38 -10.25
N ALA A 149 34.73 -7.17 -9.84
CA ALA A 149 34.74 -5.97 -10.67
C ALA A 149 35.64 -6.12 -11.88
N SER A 150 36.85 -6.65 -11.67
CA SER A 150 37.80 -6.90 -12.75
C SER A 150 37.28 -7.95 -13.73
N GLU A 151 36.68 -9.04 -13.24
CA GLU A 151 36.09 -10.10 -14.05
C GLU A 151 34.89 -9.61 -14.88
N ALA A 152 33.95 -8.91 -14.23
CA ALA A 152 32.75 -8.39 -14.89
C ALA A 152 33.08 -7.38 -15.99
N ALA A 153 34.05 -6.49 -15.73
CA ALA A 153 34.51 -5.54 -16.72
C ALA A 153 35.28 -6.21 -17.87
N ALA A 154 36.13 -7.20 -17.58
CA ALA A 154 36.84 -7.97 -18.62
C ALA A 154 35.87 -8.74 -19.55
N GLU A 155 34.71 -9.19 -19.04
CA GLU A 155 33.69 -9.81 -19.89
C GLU A 155 32.99 -8.81 -20.81
N LEU A 156 32.70 -7.60 -20.34
CA LEU A 156 32.20 -6.53 -21.20
C LEU A 156 33.23 -6.14 -22.28
N GLU A 157 34.52 -6.07 -21.92
CA GLU A 157 35.59 -5.85 -22.90
C GLU A 157 35.64 -6.96 -23.96
N LYS A 158 35.50 -8.23 -23.56
CA LYS A 158 35.41 -9.37 -24.49
C LYS A 158 34.20 -9.30 -25.42
N LYS A 159 33.10 -8.68 -24.98
CA LYS A 159 31.92 -8.40 -25.80
C LYS A 159 32.09 -7.18 -26.73
N GLY A 160 33.26 -6.53 -26.70
CA GLY A 160 33.63 -5.43 -27.59
C GLY A 160 33.35 -4.03 -27.03
N TYR A 161 33.06 -3.91 -25.74
CA TYR A 161 32.85 -2.60 -25.09
C TYR A 161 34.19 -1.97 -24.66
N ASP A 162 34.30 -0.64 -24.82
CA ASP A 162 35.46 0.13 -24.38
C ASP A 162 35.50 0.24 -22.85
N ARG A 163 36.64 -0.08 -22.24
CA ARG A 163 36.87 0.01 -20.79
C ARG A 163 36.53 1.38 -20.21
N THR A 164 36.76 2.46 -20.96
CA THR A 164 36.44 3.82 -20.51
C THR A 164 34.95 4.12 -20.40
N LYS A 165 34.09 3.25 -20.95
CA LYS A 165 32.62 3.37 -20.93
C LYS A 165 31.95 2.29 -20.07
N ILE A 166 32.73 1.57 -19.26
CA ILE A 166 32.24 0.57 -18.34
C ILE A 166 32.25 1.19 -16.94
N ASP A 167 31.06 1.38 -16.38
CA ASP A 167 30.89 1.70 -14.96
C ASP A 167 30.75 0.40 -14.16
N VAL A 168 31.38 0.33 -12.98
CA VAL A 168 31.32 -0.86 -12.13
C VAL A 168 30.98 -0.45 -10.71
N THR A 169 29.86 -0.96 -10.21
CA THR A 169 29.40 -0.73 -8.84
C THR A 169 29.48 -2.03 -8.04
N GLY A 170 30.14 -1.98 -6.89
CA GLY A 170 30.16 -3.06 -5.90
C GLY A 170 29.01 -2.94 -4.90
N TYR A 171 28.52 -4.07 -4.41
CA TYR A 171 27.44 -4.15 -3.43
C TYR A 171 27.71 -5.24 -2.39
N LEU A 172 27.34 -4.96 -1.14
CA LEU A 172 27.19 -5.98 -0.10
C LEU A 172 25.70 -6.15 0.21
N ASN A 173 25.23 -7.39 0.19
CA ASN A 173 23.89 -7.72 0.67
C ASN A 173 23.95 -7.98 2.18
N LEU A 174 23.36 -7.07 2.94
CA LEU A 174 23.46 -7.02 4.41
C LEU A 174 22.10 -7.23 5.06
N ARG A 175 22.07 -7.91 6.20
CA ARG A 175 20.88 -8.06 7.06
C ARG A 175 21.24 -8.08 8.53
N TYR A 176 20.28 -7.89 9.44
CA TYR A 176 20.52 -8.16 10.86
C TYR A 176 20.39 -9.65 11.17
N GLU A 177 21.17 -10.11 12.14
CA GLU A 177 21.11 -11.47 12.67
C GLU A 177 19.70 -11.81 13.18
N GLY A 178 19.16 -12.95 12.70
CA GLY A 178 17.79 -13.39 12.99
C GLY A 178 16.71 -12.74 12.12
N THR A 179 17.07 -11.87 11.17
CA THR A 179 16.14 -11.36 10.15
C THR A 179 16.41 -12.03 8.80
N ASP A 180 15.48 -11.97 7.84
CA ASP A 180 15.65 -12.53 6.47
C ASP A 180 15.52 -11.44 5.40
N THR A 181 15.40 -10.18 5.82
CA THR A 181 15.37 -9.04 4.90
C THR A 181 16.80 -8.58 4.66
N SER A 182 17.32 -8.93 3.49
CA SER A 182 18.63 -8.51 3.03
C SER A 182 18.52 -7.25 2.17
N PHE A 183 19.46 -6.33 2.37
CA PHE A 183 19.54 -5.05 1.72
C PHE A 183 20.78 -4.97 0.85
N MET A 184 20.58 -4.63 -0.42
CA MET A 184 21.67 -4.40 -1.37
C MET A 184 22.27 -3.02 -1.14
N ILE A 185 23.39 -2.97 -0.44
CA ILE A 185 24.11 -1.72 -0.11
C ILE A 185 25.21 -1.50 -1.14
N ALA A 186 25.07 -0.44 -1.94
CA ALA A 186 26.13 -0.01 -2.85
C ALA A 186 27.36 0.42 -2.05
N ARG A 187 28.56 0.13 -2.57
CA ARG A 187 29.84 0.52 -1.98
C ARG A 187 29.89 2.05 -1.81
N PRO A 188 29.88 2.56 -0.56
CA PRO A 188 29.97 3.99 -0.32
C PRO A 188 31.39 4.50 -0.57
N GLU A 189 31.58 5.80 -0.78
CA GLU A 189 32.89 6.40 -1.09
C GLU A 189 33.92 6.23 0.04
N ASP A 190 33.45 6.14 1.28
CA ASP A 190 34.25 5.94 2.50
C ASP A 190 34.34 4.47 2.93
N ASP A 191 33.79 3.54 2.14
CA ASP A 191 33.66 2.11 2.46
C ASP A 191 32.91 1.80 3.78
N ASP A 192 32.17 2.76 4.36
CA ASP A 192 31.36 2.55 5.57
C ASP A 192 29.99 1.92 5.25
N PHE A 193 30.02 0.61 4.96
CA PHE A 193 28.81 -0.19 4.74
C PHE A 193 27.89 -0.25 5.96
N HIS A 194 28.42 -0.11 7.19
CA HIS A 194 27.63 -0.15 8.40
C HIS A 194 26.72 1.09 8.50
N CYS A 195 27.28 2.28 8.28
CA CYS A 195 26.51 3.52 8.28
C CYS A 195 25.49 3.53 7.13
N ALA A 196 25.91 3.16 5.91
CA ALA A 196 25.01 3.10 4.75
C ALA A 196 23.83 2.14 4.98
N PHE A 197 24.08 0.94 5.51
CA PHE A 197 23.03 0.01 5.88
C PHE A 197 22.11 0.56 6.97
N SER A 198 22.67 1.12 8.04
CA SER A 198 21.91 1.69 9.16
C SER A 198 21.01 2.85 8.72
N LEU A 199 21.47 3.67 7.76
CA LEU A 199 20.68 4.75 7.18
C LEU A 199 19.54 4.19 6.31
N LEU A 200 19.83 3.20 5.47
CA LEU A 200 18.82 2.56 4.64
C LEU A 200 17.75 1.85 5.48
N HIS A 201 18.16 1.09 6.49
CA HIS A 201 17.24 0.40 7.40
C HIS A 201 16.37 1.37 8.19
N ARG A 202 16.95 2.47 8.71
CA ARG A 202 16.17 3.53 9.38
C ARG A 202 15.20 4.22 8.43
N ARG A 203 15.57 4.41 7.16
CA ARG A 203 14.66 4.98 6.16
C ARG A 203 13.46 4.05 5.91
N GLU A 204 13.71 2.75 5.70
CA GLU A 204 12.64 1.80 5.36
C GLU A 204 11.79 1.37 6.55
N PHE A 205 12.37 1.29 7.75
CA PHE A 205 11.68 0.75 8.93
C PHE A 205 11.51 1.74 10.10
N GLY A 206 12.15 2.90 10.07
CA GLY A 206 12.03 3.92 11.12
C GLY A 206 12.88 3.68 12.37
N PHE A 207 13.59 2.55 12.46
CA PHE A 207 14.44 2.20 13.60
C PHE A 207 15.71 1.43 13.17
N ASP A 208 16.57 1.15 14.14
CA ASP A 208 17.84 0.45 13.99
C ASP A 208 17.94 -0.64 15.07
N LEU A 209 18.32 -1.87 14.70
CA LEU A 209 18.48 -3.00 15.61
C LEU A 209 19.89 -3.02 16.21
N ARG A 210 20.25 -1.96 16.95
CA ARG A 210 21.61 -1.73 17.48
C ARG A 210 22.17 -2.85 18.34
N SER A 211 21.32 -3.67 18.95
CA SER A 211 21.73 -4.81 19.77
C SER A 211 22.10 -6.05 18.94
N ARG A 212 21.92 -6.03 17.62
CA ARG A 212 22.13 -7.18 16.73
C ARG A 212 23.28 -6.96 15.77
N LYS A 213 23.96 -8.05 15.46
CA LYS A 213 25.04 -8.07 14.48
C LYS A 213 24.46 -7.94 13.08
N MET A 214 25.17 -7.22 12.20
CA MET A 214 24.91 -7.24 10.76
C MET A 214 25.64 -8.43 10.15
N LEU A 215 24.99 -9.14 9.24
CA LEU A 215 25.51 -10.29 8.53
C LEU A 215 25.61 -9.97 7.04
N ILE A 216 26.66 -10.47 6.40
CA ILE A 216 26.90 -10.37 4.95
C ILE A 216 26.43 -11.66 4.30
N ASP A 217 25.35 -11.60 3.54
CA ASP A 217 24.82 -12.78 2.86
C ASP A 217 25.65 -13.10 1.61
N ASP A 218 25.98 -12.08 0.83
CA ASP A 218 26.76 -12.21 -0.39
C ASP A 218 27.41 -10.89 -0.84
N VAL A 219 28.37 -11.04 -1.74
CA VAL A 219 29.12 -9.98 -2.41
C VAL A 219 28.67 -9.93 -3.85
N ARG A 220 28.28 -8.75 -4.34
CA ARG A 220 27.73 -8.56 -5.68
C ARG A 220 28.42 -7.43 -6.41
N VAL A 221 28.58 -7.57 -7.71
CA VAL A 221 29.09 -6.51 -8.59
C VAL A 221 28.17 -6.38 -9.80
N ARG A 222 27.92 -5.14 -10.18
CA ARG A 222 27.26 -4.79 -11.43
C ARG A 222 28.21 -3.96 -12.30
N ALA A 223 28.60 -4.51 -13.44
CA ALA A 223 29.29 -3.78 -14.48
C ALA A 223 28.28 -3.38 -15.58
N THR A 224 28.24 -2.11 -15.93
CA THR A 224 27.33 -1.53 -16.92
C THR A 224 28.16 -0.91 -18.04
N ALA A 225 28.00 -1.41 -19.26
CA ALA A 225 28.54 -0.76 -20.45
C ALA A 225 27.49 0.17 -21.04
N SER A 226 27.76 1.48 -21.00
CA SER A 226 26.86 2.45 -21.60
C SER A 226 26.90 2.35 -23.12
N LEU A 227 25.74 2.08 -23.73
CA LEU A 227 25.59 2.19 -25.16
C LEU A 227 25.51 3.67 -25.53
N PRO A 228 26.16 4.14 -26.61
CA PRO A 228 25.85 5.46 -27.14
C PRO A 228 24.36 5.46 -27.46
N SER A 229 23.59 6.28 -26.74
CA SER A 229 22.14 6.42 -26.97
C SER A 229 21.90 6.61 -28.48
N GLN A 230 21.41 5.56 -29.14
CA GLN A 230 21.03 5.63 -30.55
C GLN A 230 19.72 6.38 -30.72
N LEU A 231 18.99 6.59 -29.62
CA LEU A 231 17.80 7.41 -29.54
C LEU A 231 18.20 8.89 -29.51
N ARG A 232 18.59 9.41 -30.68
CA ARG A 232 18.80 10.84 -30.85
C ARG A 232 17.49 11.57 -30.59
N GLN A 233 17.41 12.27 -29.47
CA GLN A 233 16.31 13.17 -29.19
C GLN A 233 16.29 14.29 -30.22
N ARG A 234 15.25 14.33 -31.05
CA ARG A 234 15.08 15.36 -32.08
C ARG A 234 14.34 16.54 -31.46
N LYS A 235 14.97 17.73 -31.47
CA LYS A 235 14.28 18.96 -31.10
C LYS A 235 13.14 19.26 -32.05
N ILE A 236 12.00 19.65 -31.51
CA ILE A 236 10.84 20.10 -32.28
C ILE A 236 10.91 21.61 -32.53
N THR A 237 10.08 22.12 -33.44
CA THR A 237 10.00 23.56 -33.71
C THR A 237 9.34 24.28 -32.54
N ARG A 238 9.58 25.59 -32.40
CA ARG A 238 8.90 26.44 -31.40
C ARG A 238 7.58 27.04 -31.90
N GLU A 239 7.19 26.74 -33.13
CA GLU A 239 5.95 27.27 -33.70
C GLU A 239 4.75 26.63 -33.00
N PRO A 240 3.82 27.43 -32.43
CA PRO A 240 2.71 26.89 -31.66
C PRO A 240 1.70 26.20 -32.57
N GLY A 241 1.35 24.96 -32.23
CA GLY A 241 0.28 24.20 -32.85
C GLY A 241 -1.09 24.74 -32.47
N LYS A 242 -2.07 24.59 -33.38
CA LYS A 242 -3.47 24.94 -33.12
C LYS A 242 -4.28 23.68 -32.83
N PRO A 243 -5.41 23.79 -32.11
CA PRO A 243 -6.30 22.65 -31.95
C PRO A 243 -6.81 22.19 -33.32
N CYS A 244 -6.72 20.89 -33.58
CA CYS A 244 -7.21 20.29 -34.82
C CYS A 244 -8.72 20.05 -34.80
N ALA A 245 -9.33 20.07 -33.61
CA ALA A 245 -10.76 19.97 -33.40
C ALA A 245 -11.18 20.37 -31.98
N ALA A 246 -12.47 20.22 -31.66
CA ALA A 246 -13.02 20.32 -30.31
C ALA A 246 -14.00 19.16 -30.06
N THR A 247 -14.06 18.70 -28.81
CA THR A 247 -15.03 17.71 -28.31
C THR A 247 -15.63 18.21 -26.99
N SER A 248 -16.55 17.45 -26.39
CA SER A 248 -17.05 17.69 -25.03
C SER A 248 -16.59 16.57 -24.10
N CYS A 249 -16.07 16.93 -22.93
CA CYS A 249 -15.68 15.97 -21.89
C CYS A 249 -16.49 16.26 -20.61
N TYR A 250 -16.90 15.21 -19.92
CA TYR A 250 -17.62 15.33 -18.65
C TYR A 250 -16.65 15.31 -17.48
N PHE A 251 -16.76 16.30 -16.60
CA PHE A 251 -16.00 16.44 -15.36
C PHE A 251 -16.97 16.64 -14.19
N ALA A 252 -16.45 16.83 -12.97
CA ALA A 252 -17.27 17.12 -11.79
C ALA A 252 -18.13 18.39 -11.95
N GLN A 253 -17.71 19.34 -12.78
CA GLN A 253 -18.48 20.57 -13.11
C GLN A 253 -19.50 20.36 -14.24
N GLY A 254 -19.62 19.14 -14.78
CA GLY A 254 -20.46 18.79 -15.92
C GLY A 254 -19.70 18.74 -17.24
N TRP A 255 -20.43 18.85 -18.35
CA TRP A 255 -19.87 18.84 -19.71
C TRP A 255 -19.14 20.14 -20.02
N LEU A 256 -17.86 20.04 -20.37
CA LEU A 256 -17.02 21.17 -20.78
C LEU A 256 -16.47 20.97 -22.19
N PRO A 257 -16.39 22.04 -23.01
CA PRO A 257 -15.75 21.98 -24.31
C PRO A 257 -14.23 21.81 -24.15
N SER A 258 -13.68 20.79 -24.82
CA SER A 258 -12.29 20.38 -24.74
C SER A 258 -11.66 20.44 -26.14
N PRO A 259 -10.79 21.44 -26.44
CA PRO A 259 -9.99 21.44 -27.65
C PRO A 259 -9.11 20.19 -27.75
N VAL A 260 -8.93 19.70 -28.97
CA VAL A 260 -8.13 18.51 -29.29
C VAL A 260 -6.88 18.93 -30.04
N TYR A 261 -5.73 18.57 -29.52
CA TYR A 261 -4.42 18.81 -30.12
C TYR A 261 -3.80 17.49 -30.58
N ARG A 262 -2.99 17.53 -31.64
CA ARG A 262 -2.11 16.42 -32.01
C ARG A 262 -0.72 16.71 -31.49
N GLN A 263 -0.14 15.78 -30.74
CA GLN A 263 1.16 16.00 -30.13
C GLN A 263 2.24 16.39 -31.15
N GLY A 264 2.26 15.74 -32.32
CA GLY A 264 3.24 16.01 -33.38
C GLY A 264 3.15 17.42 -34.00
N GLU A 265 2.09 18.16 -33.74
CA GLU A 265 1.87 19.53 -34.24
C GLU A 265 2.14 20.60 -33.17
N LEU A 266 2.42 20.21 -31.92
CA LEU A 266 2.72 21.13 -30.84
C LEU A 266 4.15 21.67 -30.95
N GLY A 267 4.32 22.93 -30.56
CA GLY A 267 5.63 23.59 -30.51
C GLY A 267 6.33 23.41 -29.17
N ALA A 268 7.66 23.42 -29.15
CA ALA A 268 8.47 23.45 -27.93
C ALA A 268 8.14 24.69 -27.08
N GLY A 269 7.93 24.47 -25.78
CA GLY A 269 7.49 25.47 -24.81
C GLY A 269 6.03 25.87 -24.92
N GLN A 270 5.25 25.23 -25.79
CA GLN A 270 3.83 25.54 -25.93
C GLN A 270 3.06 25.09 -24.70
N GLU A 271 2.29 26.03 -24.15
CA GLU A 271 1.39 25.82 -23.03
C GLU A 271 -0.03 25.47 -23.51
N ILE A 272 -0.65 24.52 -22.83
CA ILE A 272 -2.02 24.09 -23.08
C ILE A 272 -2.77 24.10 -21.76
N ALA A 273 -3.75 24.99 -21.64
CA ALA A 273 -4.65 25.05 -20.50
C ALA A 273 -5.75 23.99 -20.64
N GLY A 274 -6.06 23.30 -19.54
CA GLY A 274 -7.20 22.39 -19.49
C GLY A 274 -8.56 23.10 -19.33
N PRO A 275 -9.68 22.48 -19.71
CA PRO A 275 -9.78 21.11 -20.22
C PRO A 275 -9.30 20.98 -21.67
N ALA A 276 -8.46 19.99 -21.96
CA ALA A 276 -7.97 19.72 -23.32
C ALA A 276 -7.59 18.25 -23.50
N LEU A 277 -7.61 17.78 -24.75
CA LEU A 277 -7.10 16.46 -25.13
C LEU A 277 -5.86 16.61 -26.00
N ILE A 278 -4.78 15.90 -25.65
CA ILE A 278 -3.60 15.78 -26.50
C ILE A 278 -3.55 14.33 -27.00
N ILE A 279 -3.75 14.16 -28.30
CA ILE A 279 -3.75 12.85 -28.95
C ILE A 279 -2.33 12.52 -29.42
N GLN A 280 -1.83 11.39 -28.95
CA GLN A 280 -0.64 10.72 -29.49
C GLN A 280 -1.07 9.61 -30.46
N ASP A 281 -0.14 9.09 -31.24
CA ASP A 281 -0.43 7.97 -32.16
C ASP A 281 -0.87 6.70 -31.41
N THR A 282 -0.44 6.55 -30.15
CA THR A 282 -0.63 5.33 -29.34
C THR A 282 -1.31 5.58 -27.99
N SER A 283 -1.63 6.82 -27.66
CA SER A 283 -2.25 7.17 -26.37
C SER A 283 -3.07 8.46 -26.44
N THR A 284 -3.83 8.74 -25.39
CA THR A 284 -4.55 10.01 -25.22
C THR A 284 -4.24 10.59 -23.86
N ILE A 285 -3.85 11.86 -23.83
CA ILE A 285 -3.57 12.61 -22.60
C ILE A 285 -4.74 13.55 -22.35
N LEU A 286 -5.33 13.43 -21.16
CA LEU A 286 -6.36 14.35 -20.68
C LEU A 286 -5.71 15.42 -19.82
N VAL A 287 -5.81 16.68 -20.25
CA VAL A 287 -5.48 17.84 -19.41
C VAL A 287 -6.78 18.30 -18.75
N GLU A 288 -6.92 18.07 -17.46
CA GLU A 288 -8.13 18.39 -16.69
C GLU A 288 -8.30 19.90 -16.47
N PRO A 289 -9.53 20.38 -16.19
CA PRO A 289 -9.78 21.77 -15.82
C PRO A 289 -8.85 22.26 -14.70
N GLY A 290 -8.33 23.48 -14.85
CA GLY A 290 -7.43 24.09 -13.86
C GLY A 290 -5.99 23.56 -13.88
N CYS A 291 -5.64 22.66 -14.82
CA CYS A 291 -4.27 22.19 -15.00
C CYS A 291 -3.63 22.83 -16.24
N ARG A 292 -2.29 22.89 -16.24
CA ARG A 292 -1.50 23.39 -17.37
C ARG A 292 -0.52 22.31 -17.83
N ALA A 293 -0.56 21.99 -19.12
CA ALA A 293 0.43 21.17 -19.80
C ALA A 293 1.42 22.05 -20.56
N GLU A 294 2.67 21.61 -20.64
CA GLU A 294 3.76 22.25 -21.35
C GLU A 294 4.48 21.22 -22.22
N THR A 295 4.79 21.59 -23.45
CA THR A 295 5.53 20.72 -24.37
C THR A 295 7.03 20.96 -24.24
N SER A 296 7.82 19.90 -24.01
CA SER A 296 9.28 19.99 -23.90
C SER A 296 9.93 20.34 -25.24
N ASP A 297 11.23 20.68 -25.20
CA ASP A 297 12.07 20.87 -26.40
C ASP A 297 12.08 19.64 -27.34
N TYR A 298 11.67 18.47 -26.85
CA TYR A 298 11.71 17.18 -27.55
C TYR A 298 10.32 16.60 -27.84
N GLY A 299 9.23 17.29 -27.45
CA GLY A 299 7.85 16.88 -27.68
C GLY A 299 7.23 16.04 -26.55
N ASP A 300 7.91 15.90 -25.42
CA ASP A 300 7.31 15.33 -24.21
C ASP A 300 6.30 16.30 -23.61
N ILE A 301 5.36 15.76 -22.83
CA ILE A 301 4.35 16.57 -22.16
C ILE A 301 4.64 16.59 -20.66
N ILE A 302 4.80 17.79 -20.11
CA ILE A 302 4.99 18.05 -18.69
C ILE A 302 3.72 18.71 -18.18
N ILE A 303 3.10 18.16 -17.14
CA ILE A 303 1.88 18.74 -16.56
C ILE A 303 2.18 19.23 -15.16
N HIS A 304 1.83 20.47 -14.88
CA HIS A 304 1.97 21.12 -13.58
C HIS A 304 0.60 21.24 -12.92
N LEU A 305 0.52 20.78 -11.67
CA LEU A 305 -0.67 20.92 -10.83
C LEU A 305 -0.45 22.05 -9.83
N GLU A 306 -1.31 23.07 -9.85
CA GLU A 306 -1.27 24.19 -8.90
C GLU A 306 -1.87 23.80 -7.53
N GLU A 307 -2.86 22.90 -7.51
CA GLU A 307 -3.48 22.38 -6.29
C GLU A 307 -3.32 20.86 -6.16
N THR A 308 -2.77 20.41 -5.03
CA THR A 308 -2.91 19.03 -4.56
C THR A 308 -4.22 18.97 -3.77
N GLY A 309 -5.31 18.57 -4.43
CA GLY A 309 -6.66 18.62 -3.84
C GLY A 309 -6.74 17.90 -2.49
N SER A 310 -7.49 18.48 -1.54
CA SER A 310 -8.02 17.75 -0.39
C SER A 310 -9.22 16.91 -0.86
N LEU A 311 -9.50 15.80 -0.18
CA LEU A 311 -10.73 15.05 -0.41
C LEU A 311 -11.93 15.94 -0.05
N SER A 312 -12.71 16.41 -1.03
CA SER A 312 -13.93 17.19 -0.80
C SER A 312 -15.13 16.25 -0.58
N ALA A 313 -15.02 15.33 0.37
CA ALA A 313 -16.12 14.45 0.75
C ALA A 313 -16.93 15.08 1.89
N GLY A 314 -18.25 15.09 1.76
CA GLY A 314 -19.16 15.43 2.88
C GLY A 314 -19.39 14.25 3.80
N THR A 315 -20.05 14.45 4.95
CA THR A 315 -20.38 13.37 5.90
C THR A 315 -21.53 12.48 5.44
N GLU A 316 -22.30 12.92 4.45
CA GLU A 316 -23.40 12.15 3.86
C GLU A 316 -22.89 10.94 3.08
N ALA A 317 -23.67 9.87 3.08
CA ALA A 317 -23.29 8.62 2.47
C ALA A 317 -23.36 8.71 0.93
N ASP A 318 -22.20 8.63 0.27
CA ASP A 318 -22.07 8.63 -1.19
C ASP A 318 -21.38 7.33 -1.65
N PRO A 319 -21.91 6.60 -2.65
CA PRO A 319 -21.37 5.30 -3.07
C PRO A 319 -19.93 5.37 -3.59
N VAL A 320 -19.53 6.47 -4.23
CA VAL A 320 -18.16 6.65 -4.75
C VAL A 320 -17.20 6.84 -3.58
N ASN A 321 -17.50 7.76 -2.68
CA ASN A 321 -16.72 7.98 -1.47
C ASN A 321 -16.71 6.75 -0.57
N LEU A 322 -17.81 6.00 -0.48
CA LEU A 322 -17.87 4.75 0.26
C LEU A 322 -16.84 3.74 -0.25
N ALA A 323 -16.74 3.58 -1.58
CA ALA A 323 -15.74 2.74 -2.20
C ALA A 323 -14.30 3.28 -1.99
N ILE A 324 -14.10 4.61 -2.06
CA ILE A 324 -12.80 5.25 -1.82
C ILE A 324 -12.33 5.01 -0.39
N PHE A 325 -13.16 5.34 0.62
CA PHE A 325 -12.81 5.17 2.03
C PHE A 325 -12.63 3.69 2.39
N SER A 326 -13.44 2.79 1.85
CA SER A 326 -13.25 1.34 2.01
C SER A 326 -11.87 0.88 1.51
N ASN A 327 -11.46 1.31 0.32
CA ASN A 327 -10.12 1.02 -0.21
C ASN A 327 -9.00 1.65 0.63
N ARG A 328 -9.20 2.87 1.15
CA ARG A 328 -8.23 3.56 2.02
C ARG A 328 -8.04 2.80 3.33
N PHE A 329 -9.10 2.47 4.06
CA PHE A 329 -8.99 1.74 5.33
C PHE A 329 -8.40 0.33 5.14
N MET A 330 -8.77 -0.35 4.05
CA MET A 330 -8.18 -1.64 3.68
C MET A 330 -6.66 -1.51 3.42
N SER A 331 -6.26 -0.48 2.67
CA SER A 331 -4.84 -0.19 2.42
C SER A 331 -4.07 0.08 3.73
N ILE A 332 -4.68 0.78 4.70
CA ILE A 332 -4.08 1.02 6.01
C ILE A 332 -3.84 -0.31 6.74
N ALA A 333 -4.86 -1.16 6.84
CA ALA A 333 -4.76 -2.45 7.52
C ALA A 333 -3.68 -3.35 6.90
N GLU A 334 -3.57 -3.38 5.57
CA GLU A 334 -2.49 -4.12 4.89
C GLU A 334 -1.11 -3.51 5.09
N GLN A 335 -0.99 -2.17 5.13
CA GLN A 335 0.28 -1.52 5.41
C GLN A 335 0.77 -1.84 6.83
N MET A 336 -0.14 -1.89 7.81
CA MET A 336 0.17 -2.42 9.14
C MET A 336 0.67 -3.87 9.05
N GLY A 337 -0.03 -4.73 8.31
CA GLY A 337 0.33 -6.15 8.14
C GLY A 337 1.72 -6.35 7.52
N ARG A 338 2.08 -5.55 6.51
CA ARG A 338 3.41 -5.58 5.89
C ARG A 338 4.52 -5.15 6.86
N VAL A 339 4.28 -4.14 7.68
CA VAL A 339 5.23 -3.75 8.73
C VAL A 339 5.43 -4.89 9.72
N LEU A 340 4.35 -5.52 10.17
CA LEU A 340 4.41 -6.67 11.07
C LEU A 340 5.21 -7.82 10.46
N GLN A 341 4.88 -8.22 9.22
CA GLN A 341 5.57 -9.30 8.52
C GLN A 341 7.08 -9.06 8.40
N LYS A 342 7.51 -7.85 8.03
CA LYS A 342 8.94 -7.55 7.80
C LYS A 342 9.75 -7.42 9.10
N THR A 343 9.11 -7.02 10.19
CA THR A 343 9.80 -6.72 11.46
C THR A 343 9.70 -7.84 12.48
N ALA A 344 8.77 -8.78 12.33
CA ALA A 344 8.67 -9.98 13.14
C ALA A 344 9.87 -10.91 12.94
N LEU A 345 10.21 -11.64 14.00
CA LEU A 345 11.25 -12.65 14.02
C LEU A 345 10.69 -14.06 13.91
N SER A 346 9.50 -14.35 14.46
CA SER A 346 8.96 -15.70 14.37
C SER A 346 8.55 -16.06 12.95
N THR A 347 8.85 -17.30 12.56
CA THR A 347 8.43 -17.88 11.29
C THR A 347 6.90 -17.97 11.18
N ASN A 348 6.18 -18.07 12.30
CA ASN A 348 4.71 -18.06 12.31
C ASN A 348 4.15 -16.74 11.77
N ILE A 349 4.65 -15.60 12.25
CA ILE A 349 4.17 -14.29 11.79
C ILE A 349 4.77 -13.98 10.40
N LYS A 350 6.07 -14.18 10.23
CA LYS A 350 6.80 -13.72 9.06
C LYS A 350 6.57 -14.55 7.79
N GLU A 351 6.58 -15.87 7.91
CA GLU A 351 6.55 -16.81 6.78
C GLU A 351 5.18 -17.48 6.63
N ARG A 352 4.59 -17.94 7.74
CA ARG A 352 3.24 -18.54 7.71
C ARG A 352 2.13 -17.51 7.63
N LEU A 353 2.45 -16.23 7.83
CA LEU A 353 1.52 -15.10 7.82
C LEU A 353 0.36 -15.27 8.81
N ASP A 354 0.65 -15.90 9.95
CA ASP A 354 -0.32 -16.18 11.00
C ASP A 354 -0.48 -14.94 11.90
N PHE A 355 -1.00 -13.88 11.30
CA PHE A 355 -1.29 -12.62 11.95
C PHE A 355 -2.47 -11.91 11.28
N SER A 356 -3.02 -10.89 11.92
CA SER A 356 -4.00 -9.99 11.30
C SER A 356 -3.88 -8.59 11.87
N CYS A 357 -4.05 -7.59 11.00
CA CYS A 357 -4.07 -6.19 11.36
C CYS A 357 -5.43 -5.60 10.98
N ALA A 358 -5.97 -4.75 11.84
CA ALA A 358 -7.31 -4.21 11.68
C ALA A 358 -7.46 -2.80 12.26
N VAL A 359 -8.38 -2.06 11.66
CA VAL A 359 -8.83 -0.72 12.06
C VAL A 359 -10.24 -0.82 12.62
N PHE A 360 -10.48 -0.15 13.74
CA PHE A 360 -11.74 -0.16 14.46
C PHE A 360 -12.25 1.26 14.72
N ASP A 361 -13.56 1.40 14.74
CA ASP A 361 -14.26 2.62 15.14
C ASP A 361 -14.05 2.94 16.65
N PRO A 362 -14.52 4.09 17.17
CA PRO A 362 -14.33 4.45 18.58
C PRO A 362 -15.01 3.49 19.58
N LEU A 363 -15.97 2.68 19.13
CA LEU A 363 -16.69 1.69 19.93
C LEU A 363 -16.09 0.27 19.80
N GLY A 364 -15.01 0.12 19.04
CA GLY A 364 -14.36 -1.16 18.78
C GLY A 364 -15.08 -2.02 17.73
N GLY A 365 -15.93 -1.45 16.89
CA GLY A 365 -16.47 -2.11 15.71
C GLY A 365 -15.44 -2.18 14.59
N LEU A 366 -15.29 -3.36 13.97
CA LEU A 366 -14.37 -3.56 12.85
C LEU A 366 -14.76 -2.68 11.65
N VAL A 367 -13.79 -1.98 11.07
CA VAL A 367 -13.97 -1.15 9.88
C VAL A 367 -13.28 -1.78 8.67
N ALA A 368 -12.01 -2.17 8.84
CA ALA A 368 -11.24 -2.83 7.80
C ALA A 368 -10.16 -3.74 8.42
N ASN A 369 -9.77 -4.77 7.69
CA ASN A 369 -8.76 -5.73 8.11
C ASN A 369 -7.95 -6.25 6.92
N ALA A 370 -6.67 -6.57 7.14
CA ALA A 370 -5.87 -7.26 6.14
C ALA A 370 -6.35 -8.73 5.99
N PRO A 371 -6.39 -9.29 4.76
CA PRO A 371 -6.89 -10.64 4.49
C PRO A 371 -5.79 -11.70 4.72
N HIS A 372 -5.57 -12.09 5.98
CA HIS A 372 -4.60 -13.14 6.31
C HIS A 372 -5.26 -14.33 7.00
N VAL A 373 -5.97 -14.11 8.11
CA VAL A 373 -6.53 -15.20 8.92
C VAL A 373 -7.99 -14.89 9.34
N PRO A 374 -9.01 -15.49 8.71
CA PRO A 374 -10.41 -15.18 8.96
C PRO A 374 -10.88 -15.35 10.42
N VAL A 375 -10.31 -16.32 11.16
CA VAL A 375 -10.69 -16.56 12.56
C VAL A 375 -10.35 -15.39 13.49
N HIS A 376 -9.33 -14.58 13.16
CA HIS A 376 -8.97 -13.40 13.95
C HIS A 376 -10.06 -12.31 13.88
N LEU A 377 -10.78 -12.21 12.76
CA LEU A 377 -11.58 -11.03 12.43
C LEU A 377 -12.79 -10.84 13.33
N GLY A 378 -13.48 -11.93 13.67
CA GLY A 378 -14.60 -11.89 14.62
C GLY A 378 -14.15 -11.59 16.05
N ALA A 379 -13.04 -12.20 16.48
CA ALA A 379 -12.58 -12.15 17.87
C ALA A 379 -11.84 -10.85 18.23
N MET A 380 -11.17 -10.19 17.28
CA MET A 380 -10.44 -8.95 17.55
C MET A 380 -11.37 -7.78 17.93
N SER A 381 -12.58 -7.70 17.35
CA SER A 381 -13.57 -6.68 17.75
C SER A 381 -13.94 -6.81 19.24
N GLU A 382 -14.15 -8.04 19.71
CA GLU A 382 -14.42 -8.29 21.13
C GLU A 382 -13.22 -8.03 22.02
N ALA A 383 -11.99 -8.27 21.55
CA ALA A 383 -10.79 -7.90 22.28
C ALA A 383 -10.70 -6.39 22.50
N VAL A 384 -10.90 -5.60 21.44
CA VAL A 384 -10.90 -4.12 21.52
C VAL A 384 -12.02 -3.65 22.46
N ARG A 385 -13.25 -4.12 22.27
CA ARG A 385 -14.40 -3.78 23.15
C ARG A 385 -14.16 -4.16 24.61
N LYS A 386 -13.54 -5.31 24.87
CA LYS A 386 -13.18 -5.70 26.24
C LYS A 386 -12.17 -4.73 26.84
N GLN A 387 -11.14 -4.34 26.10
CA GLN A 387 -10.17 -3.37 26.58
C GLN A 387 -10.79 -1.99 26.82
N ILE A 388 -11.72 -1.54 25.97
CA ILE A 388 -12.49 -0.31 26.21
C ILE A 388 -13.23 -0.40 27.56
N ARG A 389 -13.87 -1.54 27.86
CA ARG A 389 -14.57 -1.76 29.13
C ARG A 389 -13.63 -1.80 30.34
N LEU A 390 -12.45 -2.40 30.20
CA LEU A 390 -11.49 -2.60 31.30
C LEU A 390 -10.63 -1.35 31.58
N GLN A 391 -10.18 -0.67 30.53
CA GLN A 391 -9.17 0.40 30.60
C GLN A 391 -9.67 1.75 30.05
N GLY A 392 -10.84 1.84 29.42
CA GLY A 392 -11.26 3.01 28.65
C GLY A 392 -11.15 4.36 29.39
N LYS A 393 -11.37 4.37 30.71
CA LYS A 393 -11.26 5.58 31.55
C LYS A 393 -9.83 5.87 32.03
N SER A 394 -8.93 4.88 32.02
CA SER A 394 -7.54 4.98 32.47
C SER A 394 -6.53 5.13 31.34
N LEU A 395 -6.99 5.05 30.08
CA LEU A 395 -6.16 5.21 28.89
C LEU A 395 -5.72 6.66 28.70
N LYS A 396 -4.47 6.82 28.25
CA LYS A 396 -3.86 8.09 27.86
C LYS A 396 -3.23 7.99 26.46
N PRO A 397 -2.94 9.12 25.79
CA PRO A 397 -2.06 9.11 24.61
C PRO A 397 -0.76 8.36 24.89
N GLY A 398 -0.34 7.50 23.96
CA GLY A 398 0.88 6.70 24.09
C GLY A 398 0.72 5.36 24.81
N ASP A 399 -0.45 5.05 25.37
CA ASP A 399 -0.72 3.72 25.96
C ASP A 399 -0.94 2.65 24.88
N VAL A 400 -0.38 1.46 25.09
CA VAL A 400 -0.61 0.27 24.26
C VAL A 400 -0.96 -0.93 25.14
N LEU A 401 -1.99 -1.67 24.74
CA LEU A 401 -2.53 -2.79 25.49
C LEU A 401 -2.17 -4.13 24.85
N LEU A 402 -1.99 -5.15 25.69
CA LEU A 402 -1.75 -6.54 25.33
C LEU A 402 -2.80 -7.45 25.97
N SER A 403 -3.37 -8.38 25.19
CA SER A 403 -4.28 -9.42 25.68
C SER A 403 -4.31 -10.64 24.76
N ASN A 404 -4.51 -11.83 25.33
CA ASN A 404 -4.75 -13.10 24.62
C ASN A 404 -5.75 -14.02 25.34
N HIS A 405 -6.26 -13.63 26.52
CA HIS A 405 -7.19 -14.47 27.27
C HIS A 405 -8.53 -14.63 26.50
N PRO A 406 -9.13 -15.84 26.46
CA PRO A 406 -10.43 -16.07 25.80
C PRO A 406 -11.56 -15.13 26.25
N SER A 407 -11.68 -14.87 27.57
CA SER A 407 -12.63 -13.90 28.15
C SER A 407 -12.38 -12.43 27.76
N ALA A 408 -11.30 -12.16 27.04
CA ALA A 408 -10.91 -10.86 26.51
C ALA A 408 -10.69 -10.90 25.00
N GLY A 409 -11.43 -11.75 24.28
CA GLY A 409 -11.45 -11.82 22.82
C GLY A 409 -10.27 -12.58 22.20
N GLY A 410 -9.49 -13.32 22.99
CA GLY A 410 -8.49 -14.26 22.46
C GLY A 410 -9.13 -15.46 21.77
N SER A 411 -8.58 -15.87 20.62
CA SER A 411 -8.97 -17.07 19.88
C SER A 411 -8.40 -18.34 20.53
N HIS A 412 -7.13 -18.27 20.90
CA HIS A 412 -6.37 -19.21 21.72
C HIS A 412 -5.13 -18.46 22.25
N LEU A 413 -4.42 -19.02 23.23
CA LEU A 413 -3.37 -18.26 23.95
C LEU A 413 -2.18 -17.80 23.09
N PRO A 414 -1.69 -18.58 22.11
CA PRO A 414 -0.65 -18.13 21.18
C PRO A 414 -1.00 -16.86 20.41
N ASP A 415 -2.28 -16.58 20.17
CA ASP A 415 -2.73 -15.39 19.47
C ASP A 415 -2.76 -14.17 20.39
N MET A 416 -1.63 -13.48 20.48
CA MET A 416 -1.51 -12.27 21.29
C MET A 416 -1.95 -11.04 20.51
N THR A 417 -2.89 -10.27 21.09
CA THR A 417 -3.45 -9.05 20.48
C THR A 417 -2.84 -7.81 21.13
N VAL A 418 -2.20 -6.98 20.31
CA VAL A 418 -1.72 -5.65 20.67
C VAL A 418 -2.72 -4.62 20.17
N ILE A 419 -3.25 -3.79 21.06
CA ILE A 419 -4.33 -2.83 20.80
C ILE A 419 -3.84 -1.43 21.17
N THR A 420 -3.92 -0.50 20.22
CA THR A 420 -3.49 0.88 20.43
C THR A 420 -4.62 1.86 20.13
N PRO A 421 -5.01 2.73 21.09
CA PRO A 421 -5.97 3.80 20.82
C PRO A 421 -5.35 4.89 19.95
N VAL A 422 -6.12 5.39 18.98
CA VAL A 422 -5.73 6.51 18.13
C VAL A 422 -6.36 7.78 18.70
N TRP A 423 -5.53 8.73 19.11
CA TRP A 423 -5.95 9.96 19.77
C TRP A 423 -5.94 11.15 18.81
N LYS A 424 -6.95 12.02 18.90
CA LYS A 424 -6.96 13.36 18.30
C LYS A 424 -7.68 14.33 19.24
N ASN A 425 -7.12 15.52 19.46
CA ASN A 425 -7.68 16.53 20.37
C ASN A 425 -8.04 15.98 21.78
N ASN A 426 -7.17 15.15 22.34
CA ASN A 426 -7.33 14.52 23.66
C ASN A 426 -8.55 13.59 23.79
N ALA A 427 -9.05 13.05 22.68
CA ALA A 427 -10.08 12.02 22.67
C ALA A 427 -9.67 10.85 21.78
N ILE A 428 -10.09 9.65 22.15
CA ILE A 428 -9.92 8.46 21.32
C ILE A 428 -10.91 8.56 20.17
N ARG A 429 -10.40 8.47 18.94
CA ARG A 429 -11.22 8.45 17.72
C ARG A 429 -11.34 7.07 17.11
N PHE A 430 -10.29 6.27 17.21
CA PHE A 430 -10.25 4.93 16.63
C PHE A 430 -9.43 4.01 17.51
N PHE A 431 -9.46 2.73 17.19
CA PHE A 431 -8.45 1.79 17.64
C PHE A 431 -7.81 1.12 16.44
N VAL A 432 -6.53 0.81 16.56
CA VAL A 432 -5.84 -0.12 15.68
C VAL A 432 -5.41 -1.32 16.50
N ALA A 433 -5.46 -2.51 15.90
CA ALA A 433 -4.95 -3.70 16.56
C ALA A 433 -4.24 -4.62 15.58
N SER A 434 -3.27 -5.35 16.12
CA SER A 434 -2.58 -6.44 15.46
C SER A 434 -2.64 -7.67 16.36
N ARG A 435 -2.90 -8.82 15.76
CA ARG A 435 -2.87 -10.13 16.42
C ARG A 435 -1.83 -10.97 15.70
N GLY A 436 -0.89 -11.54 16.44
CA GLY A 436 0.15 -12.40 15.91
C GLY A 436 0.21 -13.71 16.68
N HIS A 437 0.49 -14.80 15.97
CA HIS A 437 0.61 -16.12 16.55
C HIS A 437 2.04 -16.38 17.04
N HIS A 438 2.21 -16.42 18.35
CA HIS A 438 3.48 -16.70 19.00
C HIS A 438 3.74 -18.20 19.08
N SER A 439 4.97 -18.66 18.83
CA SER A 439 5.26 -20.09 18.71
C SER A 439 5.13 -20.88 20.02
N ASP A 440 5.31 -20.22 21.15
CA ASP A 440 5.23 -20.79 22.49
C ASP A 440 4.86 -19.68 23.47
N VAL A 441 3.92 -19.95 24.37
CA VAL A 441 3.46 -19.03 25.42
C VAL A 441 3.57 -19.65 26.82
N GLY A 442 4.43 -20.66 27.00
CA GLY A 442 4.72 -21.25 28.31
C GLY A 442 3.78 -22.39 28.75
N GLY A 443 3.07 -23.03 27.81
CA GLY A 443 2.22 -24.20 28.10
C GLY A 443 3.00 -25.45 28.51
N ILE A 444 2.31 -26.49 28.96
CA ILE A 444 2.91 -27.72 29.55
C ILE A 444 3.85 -28.50 28.60
N SER A 445 3.71 -28.31 27.29
CA SER A 445 4.63 -28.86 26.28
C SER A 445 5.16 -27.75 25.38
N PRO A 446 6.41 -27.85 24.89
CA PRO A 446 6.94 -26.92 23.90
C PRO A 446 6.05 -26.80 22.66
N GLY A 447 5.81 -25.57 22.23
CA GLY A 447 5.01 -25.26 21.05
C GLY A 447 3.68 -24.56 21.37
N SER A 448 2.89 -24.37 20.32
CA SER A 448 1.72 -23.49 20.34
C SER A 448 0.49 -24.09 21.05
N MET A 449 0.21 -25.37 20.82
CA MET A 449 -1.05 -26.01 21.26
C MET A 449 -0.79 -27.34 21.98
N PRO A 450 -0.65 -27.35 23.32
CA PRO A 450 -0.48 -28.58 24.09
C PRO A 450 -1.72 -29.50 23.99
N PRO A 451 -1.62 -30.72 23.42
CA PRO A 451 -2.78 -31.56 23.15
C PRO A 451 -3.40 -32.22 24.39
N PHE A 452 -2.75 -32.11 25.55
CA PHE A 452 -3.15 -32.77 26.80
C PHE A 452 -3.60 -31.77 27.88
N SER A 453 -3.83 -30.52 27.52
CA SER A 453 -4.36 -29.50 28.45
C SER A 453 -5.72 -29.88 28.99
N LYS A 454 -5.91 -29.68 30.30
CA LYS A 454 -7.18 -29.87 31.01
C LYS A 454 -7.73 -28.57 31.59
N THR A 455 -6.84 -27.60 31.80
CA THR A 455 -7.12 -26.28 32.34
C THR A 455 -6.46 -25.22 31.46
N LEU A 456 -6.91 -23.98 31.55
CA LEU A 456 -6.28 -22.87 30.82
C LEU A 456 -4.81 -22.66 31.24
N ASP A 457 -4.50 -22.97 32.51
CA ASP A 457 -3.14 -22.92 33.03
C ASP A 457 -2.21 -23.95 32.35
N ASP A 458 -2.76 -25.03 31.80
CA ASP A 458 -1.95 -25.99 31.05
C ASP A 458 -1.51 -25.42 29.68
N GLU A 459 -2.26 -24.45 29.14
CA GLU A 459 -2.02 -23.84 27.84
C GLU A 459 -1.00 -22.69 27.88
N GLY A 460 -0.69 -22.17 29.07
CA GLY A 460 0.34 -21.15 29.29
C GLY A 460 -0.21 -19.76 29.61
N LEU A 461 0.59 -18.74 29.28
CA LEU A 461 0.37 -17.35 29.65
C LEU A 461 -0.95 -16.82 29.07
N HIS A 462 -1.85 -16.36 29.94
CA HIS A 462 -3.16 -15.82 29.56
C HIS A 462 -3.43 -14.46 30.21
N ILE A 463 -3.38 -13.41 29.39
CA ILE A 463 -3.41 -12.01 29.77
C ILE A 463 -4.79 -11.44 29.43
N LYS A 464 -5.52 -11.00 30.45
CA LYS A 464 -6.80 -10.27 30.26
C LYS A 464 -6.59 -8.84 29.79
N SER A 465 -5.63 -8.15 30.37
CA SER A 465 -5.26 -6.77 30.03
C SER A 465 -3.90 -6.45 30.64
N PHE A 466 -2.98 -5.96 29.83
CA PHE A 466 -1.67 -5.49 30.27
C PHE A 466 -1.28 -4.26 29.47
N LYS A 467 -0.86 -3.18 30.14
CA LYS A 467 -0.25 -2.03 29.46
C LYS A 467 1.20 -2.37 29.14
N ILE A 468 1.47 -2.72 27.88
CA ILE A 468 2.82 -3.05 27.37
C ILE A 468 3.62 -1.79 27.02
N VAL A 469 2.93 -0.71 26.66
CA VAL A 469 3.47 0.65 26.61
C VAL A 469 2.58 1.52 27.49
N GLU A 470 3.19 2.36 28.30
CA GLU A 470 2.49 3.35 29.11
C GLU A 470 3.19 4.70 28.95
N ASP A 471 2.42 5.74 28.60
CA ASP A 471 2.97 7.09 28.36
C ASP A 471 4.17 7.09 27.39
N PHE A 472 4.02 6.41 26.25
CA PHE A 472 5.06 6.24 25.22
C PHE A 472 6.31 5.43 25.66
N ILE A 473 6.32 4.89 26.88
CA ILE A 473 7.45 4.10 27.40
C ILE A 473 7.13 2.61 27.31
N PHE A 474 7.92 1.87 26.54
CA PHE A 474 7.82 0.41 26.47
C PHE A 474 8.25 -0.21 27.80
N ARG A 475 7.37 -1.00 28.41
CA ARG A 475 7.56 -1.56 29.76
C ARG A 475 8.30 -2.90 29.70
N GLU A 476 9.53 -2.88 29.20
CA GLU A 476 10.36 -4.07 28.93
C GLU A 476 10.53 -4.96 30.18
N ASP A 477 10.94 -4.39 31.30
CA ASP A 477 11.15 -5.13 32.55
C ASP A 477 9.85 -5.79 33.06
N ALA A 478 8.72 -5.08 32.94
CA ALA A 478 7.42 -5.60 33.36
C ALA A 478 6.92 -6.71 32.43
N LEU A 479 7.16 -6.59 31.13
CA LEU A 479 6.87 -7.64 30.16
C LEU A 479 7.76 -8.85 30.40
N HIS A 480 9.08 -8.66 30.60
CA HIS A 480 10.00 -9.74 30.91
C HIS A 480 9.58 -10.48 32.19
N ALA A 481 9.23 -9.76 33.25
CA ALA A 481 8.71 -10.37 34.47
C ALA A 481 7.41 -11.17 34.24
N LEU A 482 6.53 -10.69 33.36
CA LEU A 482 5.31 -11.40 32.97
C LEU A 482 5.61 -12.68 32.18
N LEU A 483 6.53 -12.61 31.21
CA LEU A 483 6.94 -13.76 30.39
C LEU A 483 7.72 -14.80 31.20
N MET A 484 8.44 -14.38 32.23
CA MET A 484 9.24 -15.24 33.12
C MET A 484 8.51 -15.58 34.43
N SER A 485 7.17 -15.54 34.41
CA SER A 485 6.36 -15.89 35.58
C SER A 485 6.75 -17.29 36.12
N PRO A 486 6.89 -17.48 37.45
CA PRO A 486 7.39 -18.72 38.04
C PRO A 486 6.57 -19.96 37.66
N ASP A 487 5.26 -19.79 37.48
CA ASP A 487 4.35 -20.90 37.22
C ASP A 487 4.39 -21.36 35.75
N GLN A 488 4.69 -20.46 34.81
CA GLN A 488 4.60 -20.67 33.36
C GLN A 488 5.64 -19.82 32.59
N PRO A 489 6.95 -20.10 32.72
CA PRO A 489 7.95 -19.35 31.98
C PRO A 489 7.81 -19.63 30.48
N VAL A 490 7.66 -18.55 29.70
CA VAL A 490 7.59 -18.60 28.24
C VAL A 490 8.93 -19.05 27.67
N ARG A 491 8.91 -20.01 26.75
CA ARG A 491 10.13 -20.48 26.09
C ARG A 491 10.48 -19.51 24.95
N GLY A 492 11.64 -18.87 25.03
CA GLY A 492 12.07 -17.86 24.05
C GLY A 492 11.44 -16.48 24.26
N PRO A 493 11.54 -15.88 25.47
CA PRO A 493 10.92 -14.58 25.78
C PRO A 493 11.45 -13.44 24.90
N GLU A 494 12.68 -13.54 24.40
CA GLU A 494 13.29 -12.58 23.48
C GLU A 494 12.58 -12.52 22.12
N THR A 495 12.18 -13.68 21.58
CA THR A 495 11.45 -13.75 20.31
C THR A 495 10.04 -13.18 20.47
N VAL A 496 9.35 -13.55 21.56
CA VAL A 496 8.02 -13.01 21.90
C VAL A 496 8.08 -11.49 22.08
N THR A 497 9.09 -10.98 22.80
CA THR A 497 9.29 -9.54 22.99
C THR A 497 9.55 -8.82 21.67
N ALA A 498 10.37 -9.39 20.79
CA ALA A 498 10.64 -8.81 19.47
C ALA A 498 9.39 -8.78 18.58
N ASP A 499 8.60 -9.86 18.55
CA ASP A 499 7.35 -9.93 17.80
C ASP A 499 6.29 -8.97 18.36
N LEU A 500 6.22 -8.78 19.68
CA LEU A 500 5.37 -7.77 20.30
C LEU A 500 5.81 -6.35 19.93
N LYS A 501 7.13 -6.07 19.86
CA LYS A 501 7.67 -4.80 19.34
C LYS A 501 7.28 -4.60 17.87
N ALA A 502 7.31 -5.65 17.04
CA ALA A 502 6.84 -5.62 15.65
C ALA A 502 5.34 -5.32 15.54
N GLN A 503 4.50 -5.91 16.41
CA GLN A 503 3.07 -5.61 16.51
C GLN A 503 2.80 -4.15 16.91
N ILE A 504 3.57 -3.60 17.85
CA ILE A 504 3.50 -2.17 18.23
C ILE A 504 3.86 -1.28 17.04
N ALA A 505 4.94 -1.59 16.32
CA ALA A 505 5.36 -0.85 15.12
C ALA A 505 4.28 -0.88 14.02
N ALA A 506 3.66 -2.03 13.80
CA ALA A 506 2.54 -2.18 12.88
C ALA A 506 1.34 -1.31 13.29
N ASN A 507 0.98 -1.26 14.57
CA ASN A 507 -0.07 -0.38 15.07
C ASN A 507 0.29 1.10 14.89
N GLN A 508 1.54 1.49 15.18
CA GLN A 508 2.00 2.87 14.97
C GLN A 508 1.85 3.29 13.50
N ARG A 509 2.17 2.40 12.56
CA ARG A 509 1.95 2.67 11.14
C ARG A 509 0.48 2.96 10.81
N GLY A 510 -0.44 2.22 11.44
CA GLY A 510 -1.88 2.45 11.31
C GLY A 510 -2.29 3.82 11.83
N ILE A 511 -1.74 4.24 12.99
CA ILE A 511 -2.00 5.56 13.59
C ILE A 511 -1.56 6.69 12.67
N ASP A 512 -0.34 6.61 12.12
CA ASP A 512 0.21 7.66 11.26
C ASP A 512 -0.65 7.84 10.00
N LEU A 513 -1.06 6.73 9.38
CA LEU A 513 -1.88 6.74 8.17
C LEU A 513 -3.32 7.22 8.42
N LEU A 514 -3.94 6.83 9.54
CA LEU A 514 -5.26 7.31 9.92
C LEU A 514 -5.23 8.81 10.26
N SER A 515 -4.17 9.26 10.92
CA SER A 515 -3.98 10.68 11.25
C SER A 515 -3.85 11.51 9.97
N ALA A 516 -3.00 11.06 9.03
CA ALA A 516 -2.88 11.70 7.73
C ALA A 516 -4.20 11.73 6.95
N LEU A 517 -4.99 10.65 7.00
CA LEU A 517 -6.30 10.60 6.35
C LEU A 517 -7.30 11.59 6.98
N MET A 518 -7.30 11.73 8.31
CA MET A 518 -8.12 12.73 8.99
C MET A 518 -7.70 14.17 8.67
N ASP A 519 -6.40 14.40 8.44
CA ASP A 519 -5.90 15.72 8.06
C ASP A 519 -6.20 16.03 6.58
N GLU A 520 -6.27 15.01 5.72
CA GLU A 520 -6.62 15.12 4.29
C GLU A 520 -8.13 15.31 4.04
N ALA A 521 -8.97 14.53 4.72
CA ALA A 521 -10.42 14.46 4.45
C ALA A 521 -11.30 15.08 5.55
N GLY A 522 -10.73 15.42 6.70
CA GLY A 522 -11.48 15.86 7.87
C GLY A 522 -11.89 14.71 8.79
N GLU A 523 -11.77 14.93 10.10
CA GLU A 523 -12.06 13.93 11.14
C GLU A 523 -13.51 13.42 11.10
N GLU A 524 -14.48 14.33 10.97
CA GLU A 524 -15.91 14.01 10.95
C GLU A 524 -16.29 13.14 9.74
N VAL A 525 -15.69 13.44 8.58
CA VAL A 525 -15.91 12.69 7.34
C VAL A 525 -15.37 11.27 7.47
N VAL A 526 -14.13 11.12 7.97
CA VAL A 526 -13.53 9.80 8.19
C VAL A 526 -14.41 8.95 9.10
N ILE A 527 -14.87 9.50 10.23
CA ILE A 527 -15.73 8.79 11.18
C ILE A 527 -17.07 8.40 10.54
N ALA A 528 -17.70 9.31 9.78
CA ALA A 528 -18.96 9.02 9.09
C ALA A 528 -18.80 7.87 8.09
N TYR A 529 -17.74 7.87 7.28
CA TYR A 529 -17.51 6.78 6.31
C TYR A 529 -17.17 5.44 6.97
N MET A 530 -16.53 5.41 8.13
CA MET A 530 -16.39 4.16 8.89
C MET A 530 -17.76 3.54 9.21
N GLN A 531 -18.71 4.37 9.66
CA GLN A 531 -20.08 3.92 9.97
C GLN A 531 -20.84 3.52 8.70
N HIS A 532 -20.72 4.29 7.61
CA HIS A 532 -21.36 3.95 6.34
C HIS A 532 -20.87 2.62 5.78
N ILE A 533 -19.58 2.30 5.93
CA ILE A 533 -18.99 1.01 5.52
C ILE A 533 -19.60 -0.13 6.32
N GLN A 534 -19.69 0.00 7.64
CA GLN A 534 -20.31 -1.02 8.51
C GLN A 534 -21.79 -1.20 8.19
N ALA A 535 -22.53 -0.10 8.01
CA ALA A 535 -23.95 -0.14 7.64
C ALA A 535 -24.16 -0.78 6.26
N ASN A 536 -23.28 -0.50 5.29
CA ASN A 536 -23.34 -1.13 3.98
C ASN A 536 -23.06 -2.65 4.06
N ALA A 537 -22.07 -3.06 4.85
CA ALA A 537 -21.76 -4.48 5.06
C ALA A 537 -22.96 -5.23 5.69
N GLU A 538 -23.60 -4.63 6.70
CA GLU A 538 -24.81 -5.16 7.32
C GLU A 538 -25.96 -5.30 6.31
N LYS A 539 -26.24 -4.25 5.53
CA LYS A 539 -27.28 -4.25 4.49
C LYS A 539 -27.02 -5.33 3.43
N ALA A 540 -25.77 -5.48 2.99
CA ALA A 540 -25.38 -6.47 2.00
C ALA A 540 -25.63 -7.90 2.49
N VAL A 541 -25.19 -8.21 3.72
CA VAL A 541 -25.44 -9.52 4.35
C VAL A 541 -26.94 -9.75 4.56
N ARG A 542 -27.69 -8.74 5.05
CA ARG A 542 -29.15 -8.84 5.20
C ARG A 542 -29.86 -9.11 3.87
N SER A 543 -29.44 -8.45 2.79
CA SER A 543 -29.99 -8.64 1.44
C SER A 543 -29.71 -10.06 0.93
N MET A 544 -28.47 -10.55 1.10
CA MET A 544 -28.10 -11.93 0.78
C MET A 544 -28.97 -12.94 1.55
N LEU A 545 -29.13 -12.77 2.86
CA LEU A 545 -29.95 -13.65 3.70
C LEU A 545 -31.43 -13.64 3.26
N ARG A 546 -31.98 -12.46 2.91
CA ARG A 546 -33.35 -12.36 2.36
C ARG A 546 -33.49 -13.10 1.04
N LYS A 547 -32.51 -12.96 0.14
CA LYS A 547 -32.51 -13.67 -1.16
C LYS A 547 -32.48 -15.19 -0.96
N ILE A 548 -31.63 -15.68 -0.06
CA ILE A 548 -31.57 -17.10 0.32
C ILE A 548 -32.91 -17.57 0.89
N ALA A 549 -33.52 -16.79 1.78
CA ALA A 549 -34.81 -17.13 2.37
C ALA A 549 -35.93 -17.24 1.32
N LEU A 550 -36.02 -16.29 0.39
CA LEU A 550 -36.99 -16.32 -0.70
C LEU A 550 -36.77 -17.52 -1.64
N GLN A 551 -35.52 -17.84 -1.97
CA GLN A 551 -35.18 -19.00 -2.81
C GLN A 551 -35.57 -20.32 -2.13
N LEU A 552 -35.35 -20.44 -0.82
CA LEU A 552 -35.71 -21.64 -0.05
C LEU A 552 -37.22 -21.78 0.13
N GLN A 553 -37.96 -20.69 0.33
CA GLN A 553 -39.43 -20.73 0.34
C GLN A 553 -40.01 -21.18 -1.00
N ALA A 554 -39.40 -20.74 -2.12
CA ALA A 554 -39.82 -21.15 -3.45
C ALA A 554 -39.54 -22.62 -3.76
N SER A 555 -38.44 -23.19 -3.24
CA SER A 555 -38.05 -24.59 -3.48
C SER A 555 -38.59 -25.59 -2.45
N SER A 556 -38.96 -25.14 -1.25
CA SER A 556 -39.54 -25.97 -0.18
C SER A 556 -40.45 -25.12 0.74
N PRO A 557 -41.75 -25.02 0.41
CA PRO A 557 -42.71 -24.14 1.11
C PRO A 557 -42.91 -24.42 2.61
N SER A 558 -42.52 -25.61 3.08
CA SER A 558 -42.59 -26.01 4.50
C SER A 558 -41.38 -25.60 5.33
N THR A 559 -40.32 -25.06 4.72
CA THR A 559 -39.08 -24.68 5.43
C THR A 559 -39.24 -23.33 6.12
N VAL A 560 -39.25 -23.33 7.46
CA VAL A 560 -39.21 -22.11 8.27
C VAL A 560 -37.76 -21.80 8.63
N LEU A 561 -37.25 -20.66 8.17
CA LEU A 561 -35.94 -20.16 8.55
C LEU A 561 -36.08 -19.25 9.78
N ALA A 562 -35.36 -19.58 10.84
CA ALA A 562 -35.19 -18.73 12.01
C ALA A 562 -33.69 -18.43 12.18
N ALA A 563 -33.37 -17.20 12.55
CA ALA A 563 -32.04 -16.83 13.02
C ALA A 563 -32.14 -16.58 14.52
N GLU A 564 -31.27 -17.23 15.29
CA GLU A 564 -31.12 -17.03 16.73
C GLU A 564 -29.69 -16.57 16.98
N ASP A 565 -29.54 -15.38 17.57
CA ASP A 565 -28.23 -14.87 17.97
C ASP A 565 -27.87 -15.48 19.33
N ARG A 566 -26.85 -16.33 19.35
CA ARG A 566 -26.35 -16.98 20.58
C ARG A 566 -25.06 -16.29 21.02
N LEU A 567 -25.18 -15.01 21.38
CA LEU A 567 -24.11 -14.23 21.99
C LEU A 567 -24.17 -14.28 23.52
#